data_AF-A0A539E7V1-F1
#
_entry.id   AF-A0A539E7V1-F1
#
_cell.length_a   1.000
_cell.length_b   1.000
_cell.length_c   1.000
_cell.angle_alpha   90.00
_cell.angle_beta   90.00
_cell.angle_gamma   90.00
#
_symmetry.space_group_name_H-M   'P 1'
#
loop_
_entity.id
_entity.type
_entity.pdbx_description
1 polymer ?
#
loop_
_entity_poly.entity_id
_entity_poly.type
_entity_poly.pdbx_seq_one_letter_code
_entity_poly.pdbx_strand_id
1 'polypeptide(L)'
;MIRSDMPELQIPDIGQLLGPYLDQVAPDLRPRFLATLERGAAERYRHWANVLPEHAGSLLACAAGEDEIADRVETLFPLDESMREQLLAPLPGARDAYVAVLAGLDVWDQLKVQASAERQGAQAWRALAATQTDAHVVAELEVCSMLEESSAARLDALVAGRHLH
;
A
#
# COMPACT_ATOMS: atom_id res chain seq x y z
N MET A 1 25.29 28.00 -15.69
CA MET A 1 24.22 27.01 -15.92
C MET A 1 23.76 26.56 -14.54
N ILE A 2 22.67 27.13 -14.06
CA ILE A 2 22.18 26.92 -12.70
C ILE A 2 21.53 25.54 -12.70
N ARG A 3 22.05 24.60 -11.90
CA ARG A 3 21.29 23.41 -11.50
C ARG A 3 20.12 23.96 -10.69
N SER A 4 18.92 23.93 -11.25
CA SER A 4 17.71 24.10 -10.46
C SER A 4 17.66 22.90 -9.52
N ASP A 5 18.02 23.11 -8.25
CA ASP A 5 17.69 22.18 -7.17
C ASP A 5 16.16 22.12 -7.12
N MET A 6 15.58 21.10 -7.78
CA MET A 6 14.22 20.72 -7.48
C MET A 6 14.19 20.28 -6.02
N PRO A 7 13.27 20.80 -5.19
CA PRO A 7 13.19 20.38 -3.80
C PRO A 7 13.03 18.85 -3.76
N GLU A 8 13.84 18.20 -2.93
CA GLU A 8 13.77 16.76 -2.70
C GLU A 8 12.35 16.42 -2.20
N LEU A 9 11.69 15.48 -2.87
CA LEU A 9 10.34 15.07 -2.52
C LEU A 9 10.34 14.53 -1.08
N GLN A 10 9.63 15.22 -0.18
CA GLN A 10 9.48 14.76 1.19
C GLN A 10 8.43 13.65 1.23
N ILE A 11 8.92 12.42 1.38
CA ILE A 11 8.07 11.24 1.51
C ILE A 11 7.60 11.12 2.97
N PRO A 12 6.28 11.10 3.23
CA PRO A 12 5.78 11.00 4.60
C PRO A 12 5.93 9.58 5.18
N ASP A 13 5.94 9.53 6.50
CA ASP A 13 5.71 8.29 7.26
C ASP A 13 4.23 7.91 7.15
N ILE A 14 3.95 6.89 6.33
CA ILE A 14 2.60 6.40 6.04
C ILE A 14 2.03 5.67 7.26
N GLY A 15 2.87 4.97 8.03
CA GLY A 15 2.46 4.34 9.28
C GLY A 15 1.97 5.38 10.29
N GLN A 16 2.71 6.48 10.47
CA GLN A 16 2.31 7.60 11.31
C GLN A 16 1.05 8.29 10.79
N LEU A 17 0.94 8.49 9.46
CA LEU A 17 -0.24 9.09 8.83
C LEU A 17 -1.51 8.27 9.07
N LEU A 18 -1.41 6.94 8.97
CA LEU A 18 -2.55 6.03 9.10
C LEU A 18 -2.85 5.62 10.55
N GLY A 19 -1.91 5.83 11.48
CA GLY A 19 -2.03 5.49 12.90
C GLY A 19 -3.36 5.89 13.54
N PRO A 20 -3.84 7.15 13.41
CA PRO A 20 -5.11 7.57 14.00
C PRO A 20 -6.33 6.78 13.50
N TYR A 21 -6.27 6.19 12.30
CA TYR A 21 -7.34 5.36 11.75
C TYR A 21 -7.19 3.90 12.18
N LEU A 22 -5.95 3.39 12.24
CA LEU A 22 -5.65 2.06 12.77
C LEU A 22 -6.02 1.93 14.26
N ASP A 23 -5.91 3.01 15.03
CA ASP A 23 -6.29 3.06 16.45
C ASP A 23 -7.81 3.00 16.67
N GLN A 24 -8.61 3.32 15.66
CA GLN A 24 -10.08 3.19 15.72
C GLN A 24 -10.55 1.75 15.43
N VAL A 25 -9.67 0.90 14.89
CA VAL A 25 -9.97 -0.49 14.56
C VAL A 25 -9.59 -1.39 15.72
N ALA A 26 -10.52 -2.26 16.13
CA ALA A 26 -10.25 -3.26 17.17
C ALA A 26 -9.03 -4.12 16.77
N PRO A 27 -8.13 -4.49 17.70
CA PRO A 27 -6.89 -5.19 17.38
C PRO A 27 -7.07 -6.41 16.46
N ASP A 28 -8.10 -7.23 16.72
CA ASP A 28 -8.38 -8.46 15.96
C ASP A 28 -8.91 -8.18 14.53
N LEU A 29 -9.43 -6.97 14.28
CA LEU A 29 -9.88 -6.53 12.96
C LEU A 29 -8.78 -5.84 12.13
N ARG A 30 -7.64 -5.50 12.73
CA ARG A 30 -6.57 -4.76 12.05
C ARG A 30 -6.06 -5.44 10.78
N PRO A 31 -5.83 -6.77 10.74
CA PRO A 31 -5.42 -7.43 9.50
C PRO A 31 -6.44 -7.21 8.38
N ARG A 32 -7.74 -7.32 8.69
CA ARG A 32 -8.82 -7.07 7.72
C ARG A 32 -8.90 -5.61 7.28
N PHE A 33 -8.55 -4.68 8.15
CA PHE A 33 -8.52 -3.27 7.78
C PHE A 33 -7.36 -3.00 6.82
N LEU A 34 -6.17 -3.55 7.09
CA LEU A 34 -5.03 -3.48 6.17
C LEU A 34 -5.37 -4.08 4.80
N ALA A 35 -6.00 -5.26 4.76
CA ALA A 35 -6.48 -5.85 3.49
C ALA A 35 -7.42 -4.91 2.71
N THR A 36 -8.24 -4.13 3.41
CA THR A 36 -9.13 -3.14 2.77
C THR A 36 -8.35 -1.96 2.19
N LEU A 37 -7.24 -1.57 2.83
CA LEU A 37 -6.32 -0.56 2.30
C LEU A 37 -5.59 -1.06 1.04
N GLU A 38 -5.23 -2.35 0.99
CA GLU A 38 -4.61 -2.96 -0.20
C GLU A 38 -5.55 -2.97 -1.41
N ARG A 39 -6.86 -3.23 -1.20
CA ARG A 39 -7.84 -3.04 -2.28
C ARG A 39 -7.83 -1.61 -2.82
N GLY A 40 -7.70 -0.62 -1.93
CA GLY A 40 -7.54 0.77 -2.31
C GLY A 40 -6.22 1.03 -3.06
N ALA A 41 -5.13 0.34 -2.72
CA ALA A 41 -3.86 0.40 -3.44
C ALA A 41 -3.99 -0.19 -4.85
N ALA A 42 -4.63 -1.34 -4.98
CA ALA A 42 -4.93 -1.97 -6.26
C ALA A 42 -5.70 -1.01 -7.19
N GLU A 43 -6.72 -0.32 -6.67
CA GLU A 43 -7.47 0.69 -7.44
C GLU A 43 -6.60 1.85 -7.90
N ARG A 44 -5.70 2.35 -7.06
CA ARG A 44 -4.74 3.41 -7.43
C ARG A 44 -3.78 2.95 -8.53
N TYR A 45 -3.25 1.74 -8.44
CA TYR A 45 -2.42 1.16 -9.50
C TYR A 45 -3.16 1.05 -10.83
N ARG A 46 -4.41 0.59 -10.82
CA ARG A 46 -5.25 0.54 -12.03
C ARG A 46 -5.51 1.94 -12.59
N HIS A 47 -5.68 2.95 -11.73
CA HIS A 47 -5.80 4.34 -12.17
C HIS A 47 -4.51 4.81 -12.86
N TRP A 48 -3.34 4.63 -12.24
CA TRP A 48 -2.07 5.03 -12.85
C TRP A 48 -1.77 4.27 -14.14
N ALA A 49 -2.20 3.01 -14.27
CA ALA A 49 -2.08 2.26 -15.52
C ALA A 49 -2.83 2.92 -16.69
N ASN A 50 -3.94 3.62 -16.43
CA ASN A 50 -4.62 4.42 -17.44
C ASN A 50 -3.90 5.74 -17.76
N VAL A 51 -3.21 6.32 -16.77
CA VAL A 51 -2.45 7.57 -16.91
C VAL A 51 -1.12 7.34 -17.66
N LEU A 52 -0.49 6.19 -17.43
CA LEU A 52 0.79 5.78 -18.02
C LEU A 52 0.61 4.47 -18.81
N PRO A 53 -0.08 4.50 -19.96
CA PRO A 53 -0.42 3.30 -20.72
C PRO A 53 0.82 2.50 -21.18
N GLU A 54 1.95 3.16 -21.43
CA GLU A 54 3.23 2.52 -21.76
C GLU A 54 3.80 1.68 -20.61
N HIS A 55 3.39 1.95 -19.37
CA HIS A 55 3.80 1.23 -18.17
C HIS A 55 2.67 0.41 -17.54
N ALA A 56 1.50 0.36 -18.19
CA ALA A 56 0.30 -0.29 -17.67
C ALA A 56 0.55 -1.74 -17.24
N GLY A 57 1.32 -2.52 -18.00
CA GLY A 57 1.63 -3.91 -17.63
C GLY A 57 2.34 -4.05 -16.29
N SER A 58 3.24 -3.12 -15.96
CA SER A 58 3.92 -3.13 -14.66
C SER A 58 2.99 -2.67 -13.53
N LEU A 59 2.20 -1.62 -13.76
CA LEU A 59 1.27 -1.08 -12.77
C LEU A 59 0.13 -2.07 -12.48
N LEU A 60 -0.40 -2.76 -13.49
CA LEU A 60 -1.40 -3.80 -13.32
C LEU A 60 -0.83 -5.05 -12.61
N ALA A 61 0.47 -5.33 -12.76
CA ALA A 61 1.12 -6.38 -11.97
C ALA A 61 1.21 -6.00 -10.48
N CYS A 62 1.49 -4.75 -10.14
CA CYS A 62 1.37 -4.28 -8.75
C CYS A 62 -0.07 -4.40 -8.26
N ALA A 63 -1.06 -3.95 -9.04
CA ALA A 63 -2.48 -4.05 -8.66
C ALA A 63 -2.91 -5.49 -8.33
N ALA A 64 -2.43 -6.46 -9.12
CA ALA A 64 -2.70 -7.87 -8.87
C ALA A 64 -2.00 -8.39 -7.59
N GLY A 65 -0.80 -7.88 -7.29
CA GLY A 65 -0.12 -8.15 -6.02
C GLY A 65 -0.92 -7.65 -4.82
N GLU A 66 -1.46 -6.42 -4.89
CA GLU A 66 -2.32 -5.86 -3.84
C GLU A 66 -3.61 -6.65 -3.66
N ASP A 67 -4.24 -7.08 -4.75
CA ASP A 67 -5.42 -7.96 -4.69
C ASP A 67 -5.08 -9.30 -4.02
N GLU A 68 -3.92 -9.87 -4.34
CA GLU A 68 -3.45 -11.13 -3.77
C GLU A 68 -3.17 -11.02 -2.27
N ILE A 69 -2.54 -9.92 -1.82
CA ILE A 69 -2.34 -9.65 -0.39
C ILE A 69 -3.69 -9.61 0.32
N ALA A 70 -4.63 -8.83 -0.22
CA ALA A 70 -5.96 -8.74 0.34
C ALA A 70 -6.63 -10.13 0.38
N ASP A 71 -6.67 -10.88 -0.73
CA ASP A 71 -7.28 -12.23 -0.77
C ASP A 71 -6.71 -13.18 0.29
N ARG A 72 -5.38 -13.17 0.49
CA ARG A 72 -4.69 -13.99 1.50
C ARG A 72 -5.11 -13.60 2.90
N VAL A 73 -5.01 -12.32 3.24
CA VAL A 73 -5.38 -11.80 4.57
C VAL A 73 -6.86 -12.03 4.85
N GLU A 74 -7.70 -11.84 3.83
CA GLU A 74 -9.14 -12.06 3.94
C GLU A 74 -9.49 -13.53 4.22
N THR A 75 -8.70 -14.46 3.70
CA THR A 75 -8.82 -15.91 3.94
C THR A 75 -8.35 -16.29 5.35
N LEU A 76 -7.24 -15.72 5.82
CA LEU A 76 -6.65 -16.03 7.13
C LEU A 76 -7.45 -15.46 8.30
N PHE A 77 -8.04 -14.27 8.11
CA PHE A 77 -8.71 -13.53 9.16
C PHE A 77 -10.18 -13.35 8.78
N PRO A 78 -11.04 -14.37 8.91
CA PRO A 78 -12.44 -14.26 8.52
C PRO A 78 -13.16 -13.17 9.32
N LEU A 79 -13.99 -12.39 8.63
CA LEU A 79 -14.76 -11.30 9.21
C LEU A 79 -16.15 -11.82 9.65
N ASP A 80 -16.51 -11.57 10.91
CA ASP A 80 -17.92 -11.60 11.31
C ASP A 80 -18.61 -10.38 10.68
N GLU A 81 -19.64 -10.64 9.88
CA GLU A 81 -20.39 -9.61 9.16
C GLU A 81 -20.99 -8.55 10.08
N SER A 82 -21.30 -8.90 11.34
CA SER A 82 -21.77 -7.93 12.34
C SER A 82 -20.74 -6.84 12.66
N MET A 83 -19.46 -7.09 12.40
CA MET A 83 -18.34 -6.17 12.63
C MET A 83 -17.98 -5.35 11.38
N ARG A 84 -18.62 -5.58 10.23
CA ARG A 84 -18.27 -4.91 8.96
C ARG A 84 -18.37 -3.39 9.06
N GLU A 85 -19.41 -2.86 9.68
CA GLU A 85 -19.57 -1.41 9.84
C GLU A 85 -18.41 -0.82 10.65
N GLN A 86 -18.03 -1.46 11.75
CA GLN A 86 -16.90 -1.04 12.58
C GLN A 86 -15.58 -1.10 11.82
N LEU A 87 -15.37 -2.16 11.02
CA LEU A 87 -14.18 -2.31 10.19
C LEU A 87 -14.07 -1.17 9.17
N LEU A 88 -15.18 -0.82 8.50
CA LEU A 88 -15.18 0.13 7.39
C LEU A 88 -15.29 1.59 7.83
N ALA A 89 -15.75 1.87 9.06
CA ALA A 89 -15.96 3.23 9.54
C ALA A 89 -14.71 4.15 9.42
N PRO A 90 -13.48 3.69 9.71
CA PRO A 90 -12.29 4.54 9.57
C PRO A 90 -11.78 4.70 8.13
N LEU A 91 -12.26 3.86 7.19
CA LEU A 91 -11.70 3.75 5.84
C LEU A 91 -11.80 5.06 5.01
N PRO A 92 -12.93 5.79 4.98
CA PRO A 92 -13.00 7.04 4.23
C PRO A 92 -11.94 8.04 4.68
N GLY A 93 -11.74 8.19 6.00
CA GLY A 93 -10.73 9.07 6.56
C GLY A 93 -9.31 8.64 6.22
N ALA A 94 -9.00 7.35 6.35
CA ALA A 94 -7.69 6.80 5.99
C ALA A 94 -7.36 7.03 4.51
N ARG A 95 -8.33 6.78 3.62
CA ARG A 95 -8.19 7.02 2.18
C ARG A 95 -7.96 8.49 1.88
N ASP A 96 -8.77 9.38 2.45
CA ASP A 96 -8.69 10.81 2.18
C ASP A 96 -7.36 11.40 2.69
N ALA A 97 -6.85 10.93 3.83
CA ALA A 97 -5.52 11.29 4.34
C ALA A 97 -4.41 10.87 3.38
N TYR A 98 -4.48 9.65 2.82
CA TYR A 98 -3.51 9.18 1.85
C TYR A 98 -3.60 9.94 0.52
N VAL A 99 -4.81 10.19 0.01
CA VAL A 99 -5.03 10.97 -1.21
C VAL A 99 -4.50 12.41 -1.05
N ALA A 100 -4.63 13.00 0.14
CA ALA A 100 -4.09 14.33 0.42
C ALA A 100 -2.56 14.39 0.30
N VAL A 101 -1.83 13.31 0.60
CA VAL A 101 -0.38 13.22 0.37
C VAL A 101 -0.05 13.27 -1.12
N LEU A 102 -0.85 12.60 -1.95
CA LEU A 102 -0.65 12.54 -3.39
C LEU A 102 -1.12 13.81 -4.11
N ALA A 103 -1.96 14.62 -3.46
CA ALA A 103 -2.59 15.79 -4.06
C ALA A 103 -1.54 16.82 -4.49
N GLY A 104 -1.59 17.19 -5.77
CA GLY A 104 -0.67 18.17 -6.36
C GLY A 104 0.69 17.60 -6.79
N LEU A 105 0.97 16.32 -6.51
CA LEU A 105 2.14 15.62 -7.05
C LEU A 105 1.87 15.18 -8.50
N ASP A 106 2.91 15.23 -9.34
CA ASP A 106 2.85 14.55 -10.65
C ASP A 106 2.78 13.03 -10.44
N VAL A 107 2.33 12.30 -11.47
CA VAL A 107 2.15 10.83 -11.35
C VAL A 107 3.44 10.11 -10.93
N TRP A 108 4.60 10.60 -11.34
CA TRP A 108 5.87 9.94 -11.04
C TRP A 108 6.32 10.16 -9.60
N ASP A 109 6.07 11.35 -9.06
CA ASP A 109 6.28 11.63 -7.64
C ASP A 109 5.26 10.86 -6.77
N GLN A 110 4.03 10.66 -7.26
CA GLN A 110 3.08 9.75 -6.61
C GLN A 110 3.62 8.31 -6.58
N LEU A 111 4.22 7.81 -7.67
CA LEU A 111 4.83 6.48 -7.71
C LEU A 111 6.02 6.36 -6.74
N LYS A 112 6.81 7.42 -6.53
CA LYS A 112 7.88 7.43 -5.52
C LYS A 112 7.31 7.32 -4.10
N VAL A 113 6.26 8.09 -3.80
CA VAL A 113 5.56 8.00 -2.50
C VAL A 113 4.99 6.60 -2.30
N GLN A 114 4.31 6.04 -3.31
CA GLN A 114 3.78 4.68 -3.24
C GLN A 114 4.90 3.67 -3.03
N ALA A 115 6.02 3.72 -3.75
CA ALA A 115 7.14 2.80 -3.53
C ALA A 115 7.67 2.83 -2.09
N SER A 116 7.64 3.99 -1.42
CA SER A 116 7.97 4.05 0.01
C SER A 116 6.86 3.49 0.89
N ALA A 117 5.60 3.78 0.57
CA ALA A 117 4.43 3.23 1.27
C ALA A 117 4.46 1.70 1.25
N GLU A 118 4.77 1.08 0.11
CA GLU A 118 4.91 -0.37 -0.06
C GLU A 118 5.98 -0.96 0.87
N ARG A 119 7.14 -0.31 0.96
CA ARG A 119 8.19 -0.76 1.91
C ARG A 119 7.75 -0.64 3.37
N GLN A 120 6.91 0.34 3.69
CA GLN A 120 6.33 0.50 5.02
C GLN A 120 5.23 -0.54 5.27
N GLY A 121 4.41 -0.87 4.26
CA GLY A 121 3.43 -1.97 4.28
C GLY A 121 4.11 -3.31 4.53
N ALA A 122 5.19 -3.61 3.81
CA ALA A 122 6.01 -4.80 4.04
C ALA A 122 6.51 -4.91 5.49
N GLN A 123 6.93 -3.79 6.11
CA GLN A 123 7.32 -3.78 7.52
C GLN A 123 6.12 -4.01 8.45
N ALA A 124 4.95 -3.46 8.14
CA ALA A 124 3.73 -3.69 8.90
C ALA A 124 3.31 -5.16 8.89
N TRP A 125 3.39 -5.83 7.72
CA TRP A 125 3.10 -7.25 7.60
C TRP A 125 4.05 -8.12 8.43
N ARG A 126 5.36 -7.82 8.41
CA ARG A 126 6.34 -8.52 9.25
C ARG A 126 6.12 -8.28 10.74
N ALA A 127 5.76 -7.05 11.12
CA ALA A 127 5.43 -6.72 12.50
C ALA A 127 4.20 -7.52 12.98
N LEU A 128 3.17 -7.63 12.13
CA LEU A 128 1.99 -8.46 12.42
C LEU A 128 2.36 -9.95 12.51
N ALA A 129 3.20 -10.46 11.61
CA ALA A 129 3.68 -11.84 11.62
C ALA A 129 4.40 -12.17 12.94
N ALA A 130 5.23 -11.25 13.44
CA ALA A 130 5.96 -11.42 14.69
C ALA A 130 5.06 -11.55 15.93
N THR A 131 3.79 -11.16 15.86
CA THR A 131 2.82 -11.34 16.95
C THR A 131 2.00 -12.62 16.84
N GLN A 132 2.14 -13.40 15.76
CA GLN A 132 1.37 -14.61 15.54
C GLN A 132 2.09 -15.86 16.08
N THR A 133 1.32 -16.84 16.53
CA THR A 133 1.85 -18.15 16.98
C THR A 133 1.63 -19.26 15.95
N ASP A 134 0.68 -19.10 15.03
CA ASP A 134 0.40 -20.08 13.98
C ASP A 134 1.41 -19.91 12.83
N ALA A 135 2.20 -20.95 12.60
CA ALA A 135 3.24 -20.95 11.57
C ALA A 135 2.68 -20.77 10.14
N HIS A 136 1.45 -21.21 9.87
CA HIS A 136 0.81 -20.98 8.58
C HIS A 136 0.48 -19.50 8.40
N VAL A 137 -0.10 -18.87 9.42
CA VAL A 137 -0.42 -17.43 9.39
C VAL A 137 0.86 -16.60 9.24
N VAL A 138 1.93 -16.95 9.98
CA VAL A 138 3.24 -16.30 9.85
C VAL A 138 3.76 -16.38 8.41
N ALA A 139 3.74 -17.57 7.81
CA ALA A 139 4.25 -17.77 6.44
C ALA A 139 3.47 -16.96 5.40
N GLU A 140 2.15 -16.88 5.53
CA GLU A 140 1.32 -16.11 4.60
C GLU A 140 1.51 -14.59 4.74
N LEU A 141 1.70 -14.09 5.97
CA LEU A 141 2.02 -12.68 6.21
C LEU A 141 3.41 -12.30 5.69
N GLU A 142 4.38 -13.21 5.78
CA GLU A 142 5.70 -13.02 5.14
C GLU A 142 5.57 -12.94 3.61
N VAL A 143 4.71 -13.75 2.99
CA VAL A 143 4.41 -13.65 1.55
C VAL A 143 3.80 -12.28 1.22
N CYS A 144 2.90 -11.76 2.05
CA CYS A 144 2.35 -10.41 1.87
C CYS A 144 3.47 -9.35 1.87
N SER A 145 4.41 -9.44 2.81
CA SER A 145 5.56 -8.53 2.85
C SER A 145 6.45 -8.60 1.60
N MET A 146 6.61 -9.78 1.02
CA MET A 146 7.39 -9.97 -0.21
C MET A 146 6.69 -9.41 -1.45
N LEU A 147 5.36 -9.47 -1.50
CA LEU A 147 4.57 -8.89 -2.59
C LEU A 147 4.70 -7.37 -2.60
N GLU A 148 4.60 -6.73 -1.43
CA GLU A 148 4.83 -5.28 -1.25
C GLU A 148 6.23 -4.86 -1.68
N GLU A 149 7.27 -5.61 -1.28
CA GLU A 149 8.65 -5.32 -1.71
C GLU A 149 8.84 -5.47 -3.21
N SER A 150 8.14 -6.41 -3.83
CA SER A 150 8.12 -6.59 -5.29
C SER A 150 7.44 -5.41 -5.98
N SER A 151 6.31 -4.93 -5.46
CA SER A 151 5.63 -3.71 -5.91
C SER A 151 6.57 -2.50 -5.80
N ALA A 152 7.21 -2.30 -4.64
CA ALA A 152 8.17 -1.22 -4.42
C ALA A 152 9.34 -1.24 -5.43
N ALA A 153 9.97 -2.41 -5.61
CA ALA A 153 11.08 -2.57 -6.53
C ALA A 153 10.67 -2.31 -8.00
N ARG A 154 9.46 -2.72 -8.37
CA ARG A 154 8.90 -2.46 -9.70
C ARG A 154 8.68 -0.97 -9.93
N LEU A 155 8.17 -0.26 -8.91
CA LEU A 155 7.99 1.19 -8.97
C LEU A 155 9.32 1.94 -9.06
N ASP A 156 10.32 1.56 -8.27
CA ASP A 156 11.67 2.14 -8.38
C ASP A 156 12.24 1.99 -9.79
N ALA A 157 12.08 0.80 -10.40
CA ALA A 157 12.55 0.55 -11.76
C ALA A 157 11.84 1.43 -12.79
N LEU A 158 10.53 1.67 -12.64
CA LEU A 158 9.78 2.59 -13.51
C LEU A 158 10.28 4.04 -13.35
N VAL A 159 10.44 4.50 -12.12
CA VAL A 159 10.90 5.86 -11.82
C VAL A 159 12.33 6.09 -12.31
N ALA A 160 13.23 5.12 -12.12
CA ALA A 160 14.60 5.20 -12.63
C ALA A 160 14.63 5.18 -14.17
N GLY A 161 13.79 4.35 -14.80
CA GLY A 161 13.65 4.26 -16.25
C GLY A 161 13.14 5.54 -16.92
N ARG A 162 12.37 6.37 -16.22
CA ARG A 162 11.90 7.70 -16.69
C ARG A 162 13.05 8.58 -17.16
N HIS A 163 14.20 8.51 -16.50
CA HIS A 163 15.35 9.38 -16.77
C HIS A 163 16.23 8.91 -17.95
N LEU A 164 15.90 7.78 -18.57
CA LEU A 164 16.66 7.19 -19.68
C LEU A 164 16.05 7.46 -21.07
N HIS A 165 14.92 8.16 -21.13
CA HIS A 165 14.21 8.58 -22.35
C HIS A 165 14.03 10.09 -22.39
#